data_AF-A0A2A4UAD1-F1
#
_entry.id   AF-A0A2A4UAD1-F1
#
_cell.length_a   1.000
_cell.length_b   1.000
_cell.length_c   1.000
_cell.angle_alpha   90.00
_cell.angle_beta   90.00
_cell.angle_gamma   90.00
#
_symmetry.space_group_name_H-M   'P 1'
#
loop_
_entity.id
_entity.type
_entity.pdbx_description
1 polymer ?
#
loop_
_entity_poly.entity_id
_entity_poly.type
_entity_poly.pdbx_seq_one_letter_code
_entity_poly.pdbx_strand_id
1 'polypeptide(L)'
;GISSSLFDATTGKEQLQLLLGQSFFLKDRQVSLIEAEIDTQEQSPISGELRLNVIKDWELSSSFSWDADHNINEANTVSATYLPGNGRLLQLALHSREQTQGLNFDERARSRQSKLSFAMPLKPQWSLLGHWNYNLKEQDTLDANTTLESYLGVEYENCCLQARLINHRFLRQTDNELKPSQQIMLQLQLKGLANFDDNVLSIIERTIPGYNERFGSSNSNIH
;
A
#
# COMPACT_ATOMS: atom_id res chain seq x y z
N GLY A 1 -13.73 20.50 1.19
CA GLY A 1 -13.42 19.55 0.12
C GLY A 1 -14.63 19.35 -0.78
N ILE A 2 -14.42 18.83 -1.98
CA ILE A 2 -15.45 18.48 -2.96
C ILE A 2 -15.27 17.02 -3.36
N SER A 3 -16.38 16.34 -3.65
CA SER A 3 -16.37 14.99 -4.19
C SER A 3 -17.37 14.88 -5.33
N SER A 4 -17.04 14.04 -6.32
CA SER A 4 -17.88 13.75 -7.47
C SER A 4 -17.76 12.27 -7.80
N SER A 5 -18.90 11.61 -8.01
CA SER A 5 -18.96 10.20 -8.40
C SER A 5 -19.82 10.02 -9.64
N LEU A 6 -19.41 9.13 -10.53
CA LEU A 6 -20.17 8.74 -11.73
C LEU A 6 -20.49 7.25 -11.66
N PHE A 7 -21.75 6.91 -11.94
CA PHE A 7 -22.24 5.54 -11.92
C PHE A 7 -22.74 5.12 -13.30
N ASP A 8 -22.52 3.85 -13.62
CA ASP A 8 -23.10 3.23 -14.80
C ASP A 8 -24.63 3.17 -14.67
N ALA A 9 -25.35 3.72 -15.66
CA ALA A 9 -26.80 3.85 -15.59
C ALA A 9 -27.57 2.52 -15.60
N THR A 10 -26.94 1.44 -16.08
CA THR A 10 -27.61 0.12 -16.20
C THR A 10 -27.27 -0.79 -15.02
N THR A 11 -26.00 -0.79 -14.61
CA THR A 11 -25.48 -1.69 -13.58
C THR A 11 -25.40 -1.06 -12.20
N GLY A 12 -25.48 0.28 -12.10
CA GLY A 12 -25.32 1.03 -10.85
C GLY A 12 -23.91 1.03 -10.27
N LYS A 13 -22.92 0.48 -11.00
CA LYS A 13 -21.52 0.43 -10.54
C LYS A 13 -20.85 1.79 -10.66
N GLU A 14 -20.08 2.19 -9.65
CA GLU A 14 -19.27 3.40 -9.69
C GLU A 14 -18.12 3.23 -10.70
N GLN A 15 -18.11 4.09 -11.73
CA GLN A 15 -17.11 4.09 -12.80
C GLN A 15 -16.00 5.10 -12.55
N LEU A 16 -16.31 6.21 -11.87
CA LEU A 16 -15.36 7.27 -11.57
C LEU A 16 -15.68 7.86 -10.21
N GLN A 17 -14.62 8.17 -9.48
CA GLN A 17 -14.72 8.97 -8.27
C GLN A 17 -13.57 9.98 -8.22
N LEU A 18 -13.90 11.24 -7.94
CA LEU A 18 -12.96 12.33 -7.76
C LEU A 18 -13.19 12.94 -6.39
N LEU A 19 -12.13 13.13 -5.61
CA LEU A 19 -12.14 13.85 -4.34
C LEU A 19 -11.02 14.91 -4.39
N LEU A 20 -11.33 16.12 -3.93
CA LEU A 20 -10.35 17.19 -3.75
C LEU A 20 -10.60 17.87 -2.39
N GLY A 21 -9.55 18.04 -1.59
CA GLY A 21 -9.63 18.52 -0.22
C GLY A 21 -8.51 19.47 0.14
N GLN A 22 -8.84 20.43 1.00
CA GLN A 22 -7.90 21.32 1.66
C GLN A 22 -8.53 21.70 3.02
N SER A 23 -7.69 21.85 4.04
CA SER A 23 -8.09 22.31 5.37
C SER A 23 -7.44 23.66 5.66
N PHE A 24 -8.11 24.50 6.45
CA PHE A 24 -7.59 25.78 6.92
C PHE A 24 -7.56 25.77 8.45
N PHE A 25 -6.46 26.24 9.02
CA PHE A 25 -6.24 26.29 10.45
C PHE A 25 -6.58 27.68 10.99
N LEU A 26 -7.46 27.73 11.99
CA LEU A 26 -7.91 28.99 12.61
C LEU A 26 -6.94 29.51 13.67
N LYS A 27 -6.03 28.65 14.13
CA LYS A 27 -5.00 28.93 15.14
C LYS A 27 -3.80 28.03 14.89
N ASP A 28 -2.64 28.55 15.26
CA ASP A 28 -1.38 27.81 15.22
C ASP A 28 -1.45 26.54 16.07
N ARG A 29 -0.72 25.51 15.63
CA ARG A 29 -0.60 24.27 16.38
C ARG A 29 0.12 24.52 17.70
N GLN A 30 -0.23 23.80 18.75
CA GLN A 30 0.33 24.04 20.10
C GLN A 30 1.34 22.97 20.54
N VAL A 31 1.54 21.94 19.73
CA VAL A 31 2.39 20.79 20.06
C VAL A 31 3.42 20.57 18.97
N SER A 32 4.67 20.39 19.39
CA SER A 32 5.79 19.96 18.56
C SER A 32 6.42 18.74 19.22
N LEU A 33 6.79 17.73 18.43
CA LEU A 33 7.29 16.44 18.92
C LEU A 33 8.77 16.48 19.35
N ILE A 34 9.49 17.55 18.99
CA ILE A 34 10.89 17.84 19.31
C ILE A 34 10.96 19.38 19.50
N GLU A 35 12.05 19.97 20.01
CA GLU A 35 12.32 21.42 20.01
C GLU A 35 12.40 22.01 18.56
N ALA A 36 11.43 21.68 17.70
CA ALA A 36 11.22 22.25 16.40
C ALA A 36 10.25 23.43 16.53
N GLU A 37 10.41 24.37 15.61
CA GLU A 37 9.51 25.49 15.43
C GLU A 37 8.07 24.99 15.34
N ILE A 38 7.17 25.69 16.04
CA ILE A 38 5.75 25.38 15.99
C ILE A 38 5.29 25.58 14.55
N ASP A 39 4.61 24.59 13.98
CA ASP A 39 4.08 24.71 12.63
C ASP A 39 2.88 25.68 12.61
N THR A 40 3.12 26.86 12.07
CA THR A 40 2.20 28.00 11.95
C THR A 40 1.53 28.08 10.59
N GLN A 41 1.65 27.06 9.72
CA GLN A 41 0.94 27.09 8.43
C GLN A 41 -0.57 27.25 8.65
N GLU A 42 -1.17 28.21 7.94
CA GLU A 42 -2.59 28.53 8.02
C GLU A 42 -3.45 27.57 7.19
N GLN A 43 -2.85 26.73 6.36
CA GLN A 43 -3.54 25.78 5.50
C GLN A 43 -2.82 24.43 5.43
N SER A 44 -3.57 23.37 5.13
CA SER A 44 -2.99 22.07 4.81
C SER A 44 -2.56 22.04 3.34
N PRO A 45 -1.72 21.06 2.97
CA PRO A 45 -1.57 20.63 1.59
C PRO A 45 -2.93 20.40 0.93
N ILE A 46 -3.01 20.73 -0.35
CA ILE A 46 -4.12 20.39 -1.22
C ILE A 46 -3.97 18.92 -1.59
N SER A 47 -4.96 18.11 -1.25
CA SER A 47 -4.95 16.68 -1.54
C SER A 47 -6.06 16.31 -2.51
N GLY A 48 -5.79 15.33 -3.36
CA GLY A 48 -6.75 14.82 -4.32
C GLY A 48 -6.66 13.33 -4.51
N GLU A 49 -7.78 12.73 -4.91
CA GLU A 49 -7.86 11.33 -5.28
C GLU A 49 -8.80 11.16 -6.49
N LEU A 50 -8.37 10.33 -7.44
CA LEU A 50 -9.13 9.89 -8.59
C LEU A 50 -9.15 8.36 -8.62
N ARG A 51 -10.33 7.76 -8.72
CA ARG A 51 -10.52 6.33 -8.96
C ARG A 51 -11.32 6.12 -10.26
N LEU A 52 -10.91 5.14 -11.06
CA LEU A 52 -11.51 4.82 -12.35
C LEU A 52 -11.70 3.30 -12.49
N ASN A 53 -12.93 2.87 -12.76
CA ASN A 53 -13.36 1.48 -12.96
C ASN A 53 -13.98 1.27 -14.35
N VAL A 54 -13.54 2.05 -15.35
CA VAL A 54 -14.11 2.06 -16.70
C VAL A 54 -13.62 0.90 -17.58
N ILE A 55 -12.46 0.33 -17.27
CA ILE A 55 -11.89 -0.81 -17.98
C ILE A 55 -12.32 -2.07 -17.23
N LYS A 56 -12.92 -3.03 -17.94
CA LYS A 56 -13.36 -4.30 -17.35
C LYS A 56 -12.21 -4.95 -16.57
N ASP A 57 -12.50 -5.37 -15.35
CA ASP A 57 -11.58 -6.05 -14.43
C ASP A 57 -10.38 -5.20 -13.98
N TRP A 58 -10.31 -3.91 -14.33
CA TRP A 58 -9.23 -3.01 -13.92
C TRP A 58 -9.76 -1.85 -13.09
N GLU A 59 -9.07 -1.57 -11.99
CA GLU A 59 -9.22 -0.37 -11.18
C GLU A 59 -7.94 0.45 -11.31
N LEU A 60 -8.07 1.71 -11.72
CA LEU A 60 -6.98 2.67 -11.75
C LEU A 60 -7.22 3.70 -10.66
N SER A 61 -6.21 4.00 -9.86
CA SER A 61 -6.29 5.05 -8.85
C SER A 61 -5.08 5.96 -8.91
N SER A 62 -5.30 7.23 -8.59
CA SER A 62 -4.25 8.22 -8.44
C SER A 62 -4.59 9.14 -7.28
N SER A 63 -3.63 9.38 -6.41
CA SER A 63 -3.74 10.38 -5.35
C SER A 63 -2.52 11.28 -5.33
N PHE A 64 -2.72 12.52 -4.89
CA PHE A 64 -1.66 13.50 -4.73
C PHE A 64 -1.90 14.34 -3.48
N SER A 65 -0.81 14.89 -2.93
CA SER A 65 -0.79 15.87 -1.87
C SER A 65 0.27 16.90 -2.22
N TRP A 66 -0.14 18.17 -2.32
CA TRP A 66 0.69 19.28 -2.72
C TRP A 66 0.61 20.40 -1.68
N ASP A 67 1.73 20.70 -1.04
CA ASP A 67 1.89 21.86 -0.18
C ASP A 67 2.06 23.10 -1.07
N ALA A 68 1.03 23.94 -1.11
CA ALA A 68 1.00 25.15 -1.93
C ALA A 68 1.87 26.29 -1.35
N ASP A 69 2.10 26.33 -0.04
CA ASP A 69 2.87 27.37 0.64
C ASP A 69 4.37 27.21 0.34
N HIS A 70 4.84 25.96 0.37
CA HIS A 70 6.24 25.61 0.09
C HIS A 70 6.48 25.16 -1.34
N ASN A 71 5.40 25.00 -2.13
CA ASN A 71 5.42 24.44 -3.48
C ASN A 71 6.10 23.05 -3.54
N ILE A 72 5.71 22.16 -2.63
CA ILE A 72 6.29 20.82 -2.48
C ILE A 72 5.24 19.74 -2.78
N ASN A 73 5.61 18.79 -3.64
CA ASN A 73 4.78 17.62 -3.93
C ASN A 73 4.99 16.54 -2.88
N GLU A 74 4.32 16.70 -1.74
CA GLU A 74 4.55 15.87 -0.56
C GLU A 74 4.35 14.38 -0.80
N ALA A 75 3.28 13.99 -1.50
CA ALA A 75 2.97 12.59 -1.73
C ALA A 75 2.21 12.40 -3.04
N ASN A 76 2.56 11.36 -3.79
CA ASN A 76 1.86 10.97 -5.00
C ASN A 76 1.79 9.45 -5.06
N THR A 77 0.61 8.91 -5.33
CA THR A 77 0.42 7.48 -5.59
C THR A 77 -0.31 7.30 -6.91
N VAL A 78 0.16 6.39 -7.75
CA VAL A 78 -0.56 5.93 -8.94
C VAL A 78 -0.58 4.42 -8.89
N SER A 79 -1.75 3.81 -9.01
CA SER A 79 -1.87 2.36 -9.01
C SER A 79 -2.83 1.85 -10.06
N ALA A 80 -2.57 0.63 -10.51
CA ALA A 80 -3.40 -0.14 -11.41
C ALA A 80 -3.57 -1.53 -10.82
N THR A 81 -4.83 -1.94 -10.63
CA THR A 81 -5.18 -3.22 -10.02
C THR A 81 -6.07 -4.01 -10.97
N TYR A 82 -5.64 -5.21 -11.34
CA TYR A 82 -6.40 -6.16 -12.16
C TYR A 82 -7.06 -7.23 -11.30
N LEU A 83 -8.38 -7.33 -11.40
CA LEU A 83 -9.30 -8.09 -10.52
C LEU A 83 -10.48 -8.68 -11.32
N PRO A 84 -10.29 -9.76 -12.09
CA PRO A 84 -11.34 -10.36 -12.93
C PRO A 84 -12.40 -11.20 -12.18
N GLY A 85 -12.50 -11.08 -10.86
CA GLY A 85 -13.53 -11.77 -10.04
C GLY A 85 -13.35 -13.28 -9.86
N ASN A 86 -12.31 -13.90 -10.43
CA ASN A 86 -12.01 -15.33 -10.29
C ASN A 86 -10.95 -15.63 -9.21
N GLY A 87 -10.78 -14.72 -8.26
CA GLY A 87 -9.73 -14.79 -7.25
C GLY A 87 -8.33 -14.46 -7.77
N ARG A 88 -8.16 -13.92 -8.98
CA ARG A 88 -6.85 -13.35 -9.41
C ARG A 88 -6.78 -11.88 -9.00
N LEU A 89 -5.60 -11.50 -8.50
CA LEU A 89 -5.25 -10.13 -8.15
C LEU A 89 -3.84 -9.86 -8.66
N LEU A 90 -3.68 -8.75 -9.37
CA LEU A 90 -2.38 -8.20 -9.74
C LEU A 90 -2.46 -6.68 -9.52
N GLN A 91 -1.52 -6.13 -8.79
CA GLN A 91 -1.43 -4.70 -8.53
C GLN A 91 -0.04 -4.19 -8.87
N LEU A 92 -0.01 -3.06 -9.57
CA LEU A 92 1.18 -2.25 -9.79
C LEU A 92 0.93 -0.88 -9.19
N ALA A 93 1.86 -0.38 -8.38
CA ALA A 93 1.72 0.93 -7.76
C ALA A 93 3.06 1.67 -7.70
N LEU A 94 3.02 2.95 -8.05
CA LEU A 94 4.13 3.90 -7.92
C LEU A 94 3.79 4.85 -6.79
N HIS A 95 4.69 4.95 -5.82
CA HIS A 95 4.55 5.86 -4.69
C HIS A 95 5.75 6.82 -4.70
N SER A 96 5.49 8.10 -4.60
CA SER A 96 6.50 9.14 -4.44
C SER A 96 6.16 9.94 -3.19
N ARG A 97 7.17 10.25 -2.38
CA ARG A 97 7.02 11.14 -1.23
C ARG A 97 8.20 12.10 -1.20
N GLU A 98 7.89 13.38 -1.04
CA GLU A 98 8.85 14.42 -0.74
C GLU A 98 8.53 14.98 0.64
N GLN A 99 9.55 15.29 1.44
CA GLN A 99 9.33 15.84 2.78
C GLN A 99 9.53 17.35 2.76
N THR A 100 8.51 18.05 3.25
CA THR A 100 8.51 19.50 3.52
C THR A 100 9.36 19.82 4.76
N GLN A 101 10.01 20.99 4.77
CA GLN A 101 11.14 21.32 5.63
C GLN A 101 10.89 21.20 7.15
N GLY A 102 11.94 20.74 7.85
CA GLY A 102 12.22 20.99 9.27
C GLY A 102 13.72 20.79 9.52
N LEU A 103 14.45 21.88 9.79
CA LEU A 103 15.89 22.11 10.07
C LEU A 103 17.02 21.23 9.48
N ASN A 104 16.76 20.12 8.80
CA ASN A 104 17.75 19.39 8.00
C ASN A 104 17.02 18.86 6.76
N PHE A 105 17.26 19.48 5.60
CA PHE A 105 16.95 18.85 4.32
C PHE A 105 17.81 17.60 4.21
N ASP A 106 17.24 16.45 4.59
CA ASP A 106 17.86 15.16 4.32
C ASP A 106 17.33 14.68 2.97
N GLU A 107 18.17 14.71 1.93
CA GLU A 107 17.83 14.12 0.63
C GLU A 107 17.39 12.65 0.76
N ARG A 108 17.76 11.97 1.86
CA ARG A 108 17.27 10.62 2.18
C ARG A 108 15.75 10.57 2.44
N ALA A 109 15.10 11.69 2.75
CA ALA A 109 13.66 11.75 3.02
C ALA A 109 12.80 11.69 1.76
N ARG A 110 13.35 12.03 0.59
CA ARG A 110 12.68 11.78 -0.70
C ARG A 110 12.60 10.28 -0.92
N SER A 111 11.44 9.75 -1.24
CA SER A 111 11.28 8.33 -1.58
C SER A 111 10.47 8.16 -2.84
N ARG A 112 10.92 7.24 -3.70
CA ARG A 112 10.20 6.84 -4.90
C ARG A 112 10.24 5.33 -4.96
N GLN A 113 9.08 4.69 -4.95
CA GLN A 113 8.98 3.24 -4.81
C GLN A 113 8.03 2.69 -5.86
N SER A 114 8.40 1.57 -6.47
CA SER A 114 7.49 0.74 -7.26
C SER A 114 7.14 -0.51 -6.48
N LYS A 115 5.85 -0.78 -6.38
CA LYS A 115 5.30 -1.98 -5.74
C LYS A 115 4.58 -2.81 -6.79
N LEU A 116 4.88 -4.10 -6.80
CA LEU A 116 4.19 -5.12 -7.55
C LEU A 116 3.66 -6.14 -6.54
N SER A 117 2.37 -6.41 -6.55
CA SER A 117 1.73 -7.39 -5.67
C SER A 117 0.83 -8.29 -6.49
N PHE A 118 0.80 -9.58 -6.18
CA PHE A 118 -0.10 -10.51 -6.86
C PHE A 118 -0.54 -11.66 -5.96
N ALA A 119 -1.76 -12.12 -6.21
CA ALA A 119 -2.33 -13.33 -5.63
C ALA A 119 -3.11 -14.05 -6.71
N MET A 120 -2.73 -15.29 -7.02
CA MET A 120 -3.27 -16.01 -8.17
C MET A 120 -3.54 -17.49 -7.84
N PRO A 121 -4.80 -17.97 -7.96
CA PRO A 121 -5.10 -19.40 -7.87
C PRO A 121 -4.54 -20.10 -9.11
N LEU A 122 -3.60 -21.04 -8.89
CA LEU A 122 -3.04 -21.88 -9.94
C LEU A 122 -3.88 -23.16 -10.11
N LYS A 123 -4.41 -23.69 -9.01
CA LYS A 123 -5.32 -24.84 -8.94
C LYS A 123 -6.40 -24.55 -7.88
N PRO A 124 -7.50 -25.32 -7.82
CA PRO A 124 -8.58 -25.07 -6.85
C PRO A 124 -8.14 -25.03 -5.37
N GLN A 125 -7.03 -25.68 -5.03
CA GLN A 125 -6.48 -25.73 -3.68
C GLN A 125 -5.15 -25.00 -3.53
N TRP A 126 -4.59 -24.45 -4.61
CA TRP A 126 -3.24 -23.87 -4.60
C TRP A 126 -3.25 -22.45 -5.15
N SER A 127 -2.77 -21.51 -4.34
CA SER A 127 -2.59 -20.11 -4.70
C SER A 127 -1.12 -19.73 -4.62
N LEU A 128 -0.69 -18.90 -5.57
CA LEU A 128 0.62 -18.27 -5.57
C LEU A 128 0.46 -16.82 -5.11
N LEU A 129 1.31 -16.40 -4.17
CA LEU A 129 1.31 -15.07 -3.59
C LEU A 129 2.68 -14.45 -3.81
N GLY A 130 2.72 -13.15 -4.08
CA GLY A 130 3.99 -12.45 -4.17
C GLY A 130 3.86 -10.95 -4.04
N HIS A 131 4.96 -10.36 -3.61
CA HIS A 131 5.13 -8.93 -3.48
C HIS A 131 6.56 -8.55 -3.80
N TRP A 132 6.74 -7.40 -4.43
CA TRP A 132 8.03 -6.80 -4.68
C TRP A 132 7.93 -5.29 -4.57
N ASN A 133 8.64 -4.74 -3.59
CA ASN A 133 8.82 -3.32 -3.37
C ASN A 133 10.26 -2.92 -3.69
N TYR A 134 10.41 -2.00 -4.64
CA TYR A 134 11.68 -1.57 -5.18
C TYR A 134 11.82 -0.06 -5.08
N ASN A 135 12.98 0.40 -4.61
CA ASN A 135 13.30 1.81 -4.49
C ASN A 135 13.88 2.33 -5.81
N LEU A 136 13.28 3.39 -6.33
CA LEU A 136 13.65 4.09 -7.56
C LEU A 136 14.38 5.41 -7.28
N LYS A 137 15.03 5.52 -6.11
CA LYS A 137 15.79 6.72 -5.73
C LYS A 137 17.05 6.87 -6.58
N GLU A 138 17.49 8.13 -6.67
CA GLU A 138 18.72 8.55 -7.33
C GLU A 138 19.96 7.97 -6.65
N GLN A 139 21.04 7.81 -7.42
CA GLN A 139 22.22 6.97 -7.15
C GLN A 139 22.94 7.27 -5.81
N ASP A 140 22.72 8.44 -5.21
CA ASP A 140 23.49 8.95 -4.07
C ASP A 140 22.94 8.55 -2.68
N THR A 141 21.86 7.75 -2.61
CA THR A 141 21.33 7.24 -1.32
C THR A 141 21.74 5.79 -1.05
N LEU A 142 21.92 5.41 0.22
CA LEU A 142 22.31 4.05 0.65
C LEU A 142 21.33 2.96 0.18
N ASP A 143 20.08 3.35 -0.11
CA ASP A 143 18.99 2.54 -0.60
C ASP A 143 18.68 2.76 -2.09
N ALA A 144 19.55 3.42 -2.85
CA ALA A 144 19.32 3.70 -4.26
C ALA A 144 19.18 2.42 -5.10
N ASN A 145 18.18 2.38 -6.00
CA ASN A 145 17.98 1.30 -6.97
C ASN A 145 18.08 -0.12 -6.37
N THR A 146 17.47 -0.33 -5.20
CA THR A 146 17.50 -1.62 -4.50
C THR A 146 16.11 -2.16 -4.18
N THR A 147 16.03 -3.48 -3.98
CA THR A 147 14.81 -4.12 -3.48
C THR A 147 14.68 -3.90 -1.98
N LEU A 148 13.63 -3.17 -1.57
CA LEU A 148 13.35 -2.86 -0.16
C LEU A 148 12.75 -4.08 0.56
N GLU A 149 11.75 -4.68 -0.07
CA GLU A 149 11.01 -5.83 0.45
C GLU A 149 10.56 -6.69 -0.73
N SER A 150 10.65 -7.99 -0.61
CA SER A 150 10.10 -8.92 -1.59
C SER A 150 9.74 -10.22 -0.91
N TYR A 151 8.60 -10.80 -1.25
CA TYR A 151 8.33 -12.17 -0.87
C TYR A 151 7.66 -12.94 -1.99
N LEU A 152 7.83 -14.26 -1.91
CA LEU A 152 7.14 -15.21 -2.75
C LEU A 152 6.61 -16.31 -1.84
N GLY A 153 5.34 -16.64 -1.99
CA GLY A 153 4.67 -17.62 -1.17
C GLY A 153 3.75 -18.51 -1.96
N VAL A 154 3.53 -19.70 -1.43
CA VAL A 154 2.50 -20.62 -1.89
C VAL A 154 1.53 -20.87 -0.76
N GLU A 155 0.26 -20.92 -1.10
CA GLU A 155 -0.81 -21.21 -0.18
C GLU A 155 -1.55 -22.44 -0.66
N TYR A 156 -1.79 -23.36 0.28
CA TYR A 156 -2.65 -24.50 0.10
C TYR A 156 -3.88 -24.34 1.00
N GLU A 157 -5.07 -24.48 0.41
CA GLU A 157 -6.32 -24.34 1.14
C GLU A 157 -7.30 -25.46 0.81
N ASN A 158 -7.91 -26.02 1.85
CA ASN A 158 -9.04 -26.92 1.75
C ASN A 158 -10.15 -26.55 2.75
N CYS A 159 -11.12 -27.45 2.97
CA CYS A 159 -12.27 -27.19 3.85
C CYS A 159 -11.91 -26.98 5.33
N CYS A 160 -10.78 -27.52 5.81
CA CYS A 160 -10.44 -27.52 7.23
C CYS A 160 -9.04 -26.95 7.55
N LEU A 161 -8.14 -26.93 6.57
CA LEU A 161 -6.74 -26.55 6.71
C LEU A 161 -6.37 -25.48 5.68
N GLN A 162 -5.67 -24.45 6.15
CA GLN A 162 -4.97 -23.48 5.33
C GLN A 162 -3.49 -23.51 5.71
N ALA A 163 -2.62 -23.74 4.75
CA ALA A 163 -1.18 -23.82 4.93
C ALA A 163 -0.48 -22.80 4.02
N ARG A 164 0.40 -21.97 4.57
CA ARG A 164 1.15 -20.97 3.82
C ARG A 164 2.64 -21.16 4.03
N LEU A 165 3.39 -21.20 2.94
CA LEU A 165 4.85 -21.18 2.96
C LEU A 165 5.31 -19.92 2.23
N ILE A 166 6.00 -19.03 2.95
CA ILE A 166 6.47 -17.75 2.41
C ILE A 166 7.98 -17.63 2.57
N ASN A 167 8.65 -17.29 1.47
CA ASN A 167 10.02 -16.81 1.47
C ASN A 167 10.00 -15.29 1.41
N HIS A 168 10.42 -14.63 2.49
CA HIS A 168 10.37 -13.18 2.64
C HIS A 168 11.79 -12.61 2.79
N ARG A 169 12.15 -11.70 1.91
CA ARG A 169 13.39 -10.93 1.92
C ARG A 169 13.08 -9.46 2.19
N PHE A 170 13.79 -8.85 3.12
CA PHE A 170 13.64 -7.44 3.48
C PHE A 170 15.00 -6.83 3.80
N LEU A 171 15.14 -5.51 3.68
CA LEU A 171 16.34 -4.81 4.11
C LEU A 171 16.28 -4.53 5.62
N ARG A 172 17.36 -4.85 6.32
CA ARG A 172 17.56 -4.50 7.73
C ARG A 172 18.71 -3.51 7.84
N GLN A 173 18.49 -2.41 8.54
CA GLN A 173 19.55 -1.46 8.89
C GLN A 173 20.36 -2.04 10.05
N THR A 174 21.68 -2.15 9.90
CA THR A 174 22.60 -2.58 10.98
C THR A 174 23.84 -1.69 10.90
N ASP A 175 24.15 -0.96 11.97
CA ASP A 175 25.36 -0.13 12.11
C ASP A 175 25.69 0.75 10.90
N ASN A 176 24.66 1.42 10.34
CA ASN A 176 24.68 2.27 9.15
C ASN A 176 24.79 1.57 7.78
N GLU A 177 24.76 0.25 7.71
CA GLU A 177 24.66 -0.51 6.46
C GLU A 177 23.25 -1.10 6.28
N LEU A 178 22.73 -1.06 5.05
CA LEU A 178 21.50 -1.76 4.65
C LEU A 178 21.87 -3.16 4.16
N LYS A 179 21.55 -4.19 4.96
CA LYS A 179 21.82 -5.59 4.59
C LYS A 179 20.52 -6.32 4.26
N PRO A 180 20.47 -7.07 3.15
CA PRO A 180 19.34 -7.95 2.88
C PRO A 180 19.31 -9.07 3.90
N SER A 181 18.17 -9.22 4.57
CA SER A 181 17.84 -10.36 5.41
C SER A 181 16.76 -11.20 4.72
N GLN A 182 16.77 -12.50 4.98
CA GLN A 182 15.81 -13.44 4.41
C GLN A 182 15.28 -14.34 5.51
N GLN A 183 13.97 -14.57 5.50
CA GLN A 183 13.28 -15.46 6.42
C GLN A 183 12.32 -16.36 5.65
N ILE A 184 12.22 -17.61 6.07
CA ILE A 184 11.24 -18.57 5.54
C ILE A 184 10.23 -18.82 6.66
N MET A 185 8.96 -18.60 6.36
CA MET A 185 7.87 -18.73 7.31
C MET A 185 6.90 -19.81 6.84
N LEU A 186 6.53 -20.70 7.76
CA LEU A 186 5.48 -21.69 7.56
C LEU A 186 4.36 -21.40 8.55
N GLN A 187 3.15 -21.23 8.02
CA GLN A 187 1.93 -21.04 8.81
C GLN A 187 0.95 -22.18 8.52
N LEU A 188 0.33 -22.70 9.58
CA LEU A 188 -0.74 -23.69 9.51
C LEU A 188 -1.93 -23.18 10.31
N GLN A 189 -3.09 -23.05 9.67
CA GLN A 189 -4.32 -22.58 10.27
C GLN A 189 -5.43 -23.62 10.08
N LEU A 190 -6.05 -24.04 11.19
CA LEU A 190 -7.20 -24.94 11.18
C LEU A 190 -8.49 -24.13 11.26
N LYS A 191 -9.28 -24.18 10.19
CA LYS A 191 -10.56 -23.45 10.10
C LYS A 191 -11.53 -23.98 11.16
N GLY A 192 -12.16 -23.08 11.91
CA GLY A 192 -13.22 -23.40 12.87
C GLY A 192 -12.76 -23.81 14.28
N LEU A 193 -11.46 -23.89 14.56
CA LEU A 193 -10.93 -24.22 15.89
C LEU A 193 -10.20 -23.04 16.53
N ALA A 194 -9.49 -22.24 15.73
CA ALA A 194 -8.79 -21.05 16.19
C ALA A 194 -8.54 -20.07 15.03
N ASN A 195 -8.83 -18.79 15.27
CA ASN A 195 -8.30 -17.70 14.45
C ASN A 195 -7.08 -17.15 15.19
N PHE A 196 -5.89 -17.49 14.70
CA PHE A 196 -4.64 -16.90 15.17
C PHE A 196 -4.32 -15.69 14.31
N ASP A 197 -4.20 -14.53 14.94
CA ASP A 197 -3.58 -13.37 14.32
C ASP A 197 -2.07 -13.65 14.26
N ASP A 198 -1.50 -13.69 13.06
CA ASP A 198 -0.16 -14.24 12.82
C ASP A 198 0.67 -13.30 11.94
N ASN A 199 1.99 -13.35 12.15
CA ASN A 199 2.98 -12.53 11.45
C ASN A 199 2.93 -12.75 9.93
N VAL A 200 2.57 -13.94 9.46
CA VAL A 200 2.47 -14.26 8.03
C VAL A 200 1.28 -13.55 7.37
N LEU A 201 0.12 -13.59 8.02
CA LEU A 201 -1.11 -12.99 7.49
C LEU A 201 -1.00 -11.46 7.46
N SER A 202 -0.49 -10.86 8.53
CA SER A 202 -0.27 -9.40 8.60
C SER A 202 0.71 -8.88 7.54
N ILE A 203 1.72 -9.68 7.14
CA ILE A 203 2.59 -9.31 6.01
C ILE A 203 1.80 -9.31 4.71
N ILE A 204 1.03 -10.36 4.43
CA ILE A 204 0.25 -10.47 3.19
C ILE A 204 -0.78 -9.33 3.11
N GLU A 205 -1.53 -9.07 4.18
CA GLU A 205 -2.54 -8.02 4.21
C GLU A 205 -1.97 -6.62 3.98
N ARG A 206 -0.80 -6.33 4.57
CA ARG A 206 -0.11 -5.04 4.41
C ARG A 206 0.40 -4.83 2.99
N THR A 207 0.77 -5.89 2.30
CA THR A 207 1.52 -5.84 1.03
C THR A 207 0.66 -6.13 -0.20
N ILE A 208 -0.45 -6.86 -0.03
CA ILE A 208 -1.47 -7.12 -1.04
C ILE A 208 -2.78 -6.47 -0.58
N PRO A 209 -3.04 -5.22 -0.99
CA PRO A 209 -4.29 -4.54 -0.66
C PRO A 209 -5.52 -5.35 -1.09
N GLY A 210 -6.46 -5.51 -0.17
CA GLY A 210 -7.71 -6.25 -0.40
C GLY A 210 -7.53 -7.78 -0.49
N TYR A 211 -6.43 -8.34 0.04
CA TYR A 211 -6.26 -9.79 0.16
C TYR A 211 -7.33 -10.41 1.07
N ASN A 212 -7.58 -9.85 2.26
CA ASN A 212 -8.53 -10.43 3.21
C ASN A 212 -9.97 -10.49 2.71
N GLU A 213 -10.43 -9.43 2.05
CA GLU A 213 -11.79 -9.38 1.52
C GLU A 213 -12.06 -10.47 0.47
N ARG A 214 -11.00 -11.04 -0.11
CA ARG A 214 -11.08 -11.90 -1.32
C ARG A 214 -10.49 -13.30 -1.13
N PHE A 215 -9.50 -13.45 -0.26
CA PHE A 215 -8.78 -14.70 0.08
C PHE A 215 -8.75 -14.99 1.57
N GLY A 216 -9.08 -14.00 2.41
CA GLY A 216 -9.23 -14.22 3.85
C GLY A 216 -10.29 -15.28 4.08
N SER A 217 -10.01 -16.23 4.97
CA SER A 217 -10.96 -17.28 5.30
C SER A 217 -12.28 -16.63 5.72
N SER A 218 -13.34 -16.86 4.93
CA SER A 218 -14.70 -16.40 5.15
C SER A 218 -15.04 -16.22 6.63
N ASN A 219 -15.09 -14.98 7.09
CA ASN A 219 -16.09 -14.55 8.06
C ASN A 219 -16.79 -13.32 7.46
N SER A 220 -17.70 -13.60 6.53
CA SER A 220 -18.81 -12.69 6.25
C SER A 220 -19.66 -12.58 7.51
N ASN A 221 -19.28 -11.68 8.42
CA ASN A 221 -20.21 -11.08 9.37
C ASN A 221 -20.33 -9.60 8.97
N ILE A 222 -21.03 -9.38 7.87
CA ILE A 222 -21.70 -8.10 7.66
C ILE A 222 -23.00 -8.20 8.48
N HIS A 223 -23.02 -7.54 9.63
CA HIS A 223 -24.23 -7.09 10.27
C HIS A 223 -24.21 -5.56 10.29
#